data_AF-A0A0F2LMT2-F1
#
_entry.id   AF-A0A0F2LMT2-F1
#
_cell.length_a   1.000
_cell.length_b   1.000
_cell.length_c   1.000
_cell.angle_alpha   90.00
_cell.angle_beta   90.00
_cell.angle_gamma   90.00
#
_symmetry.space_group_name_H-M   'P 1'
#
loop_
_entity.id
_entity.type
_entity.pdbx_description
1 polymer ?
#
loop_
_entity_poly.entity_id
_entity_poly.type
_entity_poly.pdbx_seq_one_letter_code
_entity_poly.pdbx_strand_id
1 'polypeptide(L)' 'MNLYYLAVGITFLIDIILYSIFSVFNKVQPELFGLPFFYWYQILMLVVTTVLMVGASTIKNGEVKGSGSR' A
#
# COMPACT_ATOMS: atom_id res chain seq x y z
N MET A 1 15.89 11.11 -11.51
CA MET A 1 15.31 9.94 -10.80
C MET A 1 14.27 9.33 -11.73
N ASN A 2 14.29 8.02 -11.97
CA ASN A 2 13.26 7.39 -12.82
C ASN A 2 11.90 7.44 -12.08
N LEU A 3 10.83 7.76 -12.82
CA LEU A 3 9.52 8.09 -12.26
C LEU A 3 8.87 6.86 -11.62
N TYR A 4 9.10 5.68 -12.18
CA TYR A 4 8.66 4.42 -11.59
C TYR A 4 9.27 4.19 -10.20
N TYR A 5 10.59 4.36 -10.02
CA TYR A 5 11.20 4.20 -8.69
C TYR A 5 10.73 5.25 -7.69
N LEU A 6 10.49 6.49 -8.13
CA LEU A 6 9.90 7.52 -7.29
C LEU A 6 8.48 7.11 -6.84
N ALA A 7 7.65 6.60 -7.75
CA ALA A 7 6.31 6.15 -7.44
C ALA A 7 6.30 4.96 -6.47
N VAL A 8 7.14 3.95 -6.69
CA VAL A 8 7.29 2.82 -5.76
C VAL A 8 7.75 3.29 -4.38
N GLY A 9 8.71 4.22 -4.33
CA GLY A 9 9.17 4.81 -3.06
C GLY A 9 8.06 5.54 -2.31
N ILE A 10 7.26 6.36 -3.01
CA ILE A 10 6.10 7.05 -2.43
C ILE A 10 5.06 6.05 -1.93
N THR A 11 4.73 5.04 -2.74
CA THR A 11 3.80 3.97 -2.35
C THR A 11 4.25 3.26 -1.08
N PHE A 12 5.54 2.97 -0.96
CA PHE A 12 6.09 2.32 0.23
C PHE A 12 6.00 3.21 1.48
N LEU A 13 6.26 4.51 1.34
CA LEU A 13 6.08 5.46 2.45
C LEU A 13 4.61 5.58 2.88
N ILE A 14 3.67 5.58 1.92
CA ILE A 14 2.24 5.57 2.20
C ILE A 14 1.87 4.30 2.99
N ASP A 15 2.35 3.13 2.56
CA ASP A 15 2.09 1.87 3.27
C ASP A 15 2.63 1.90 4.69
N ILE A 16 3.87 2.37 4.92
CA ILE A 16 4.43 2.51 6.27
C ILE A 16 3.53 3.38 7.14
N ILE A 17 3.08 4.53 6.63
CA ILE A 17 2.21 5.45 7.37
C ILE A 17 0.87 4.79 7.69
N LEU A 18 0.26 4.10 6.72
CA LEU A 18 -1.00 3.40 6.92
C LEU A 18 -0.87 2.33 8.00
N TYR A 19 0.11 1.43 7.92
CA TYR A 19 0.31 0.41 8.96
C TYR A 19 0.59 1.03 10.34
N SER A 20 1.33 2.13 10.40
CA SER A 20 1.71 2.80 11.66
C SER A 20 0.57 3.56 12.30
N ILE A 21 -0.39 4.09 11.52
CA ILE A 21 -1.50 4.88 12.06
C ILE A 21 -2.41 4.07 12.98
N PHE A 22 -2.41 2.74 12.83
CA PHE A 22 -3.18 1.84 13.69
C PHE A 22 -2.88 2.06 15.18
N SER A 23 -1.62 2.34 15.52
CA SER A 23 -1.22 2.58 16.91
C SER A 23 -1.98 3.74 17.56
N VAL A 24 -2.41 4.75 16.78
CA VAL A 24 -3.12 5.95 17.25
C VAL A 24 -4.54 5.64 17.75
N PHE A 25 -5.19 4.64 17.16
CA PHE A 25 -6.56 4.25 17.51
C PHE A 25 -6.66 2.79 17.94
N ASN A 26 -5.52 2.18 18.31
CA ASN A 26 -5.46 0.80 18.77
C ASN A 26 -6.25 0.66 20.08
N LYS A 27 -7.47 0.14 19.99
CA LYS A 27 -8.31 -0.21 21.13
C LYS A 27 -8.32 -1.73 21.28
N VAL A 28 -8.23 -2.20 22.53
CA VAL A 28 -8.25 -3.64 22.86
C VAL A 28 -9.58 -4.30 22.44
N GLN A 29 -10.66 -3.52 22.40
CA GLN A 29 -11.99 -3.94 21.97
C GLN A 29 -12.40 -2.97 20.84
N PRO A 30 -12.90 -3.45 19.69
CA PRO A 30 -13.67 -4.68 19.51
C PRO A 30 -12.87 -5.91 19.04
N GLU A 31 -13.40 -7.09 19.37
CA GLU A 31 -13.00 -8.35 18.75
C GLU A 31 -14.08 -8.78 17.76
N LEU A 32 -13.67 -9.28 16.61
CA LEU A 32 -14.56 -9.82 15.57
C LEU A 32 -14.17 -11.28 15.33
N PHE A 33 -15.14 -12.19 15.47
CA PHE A 33 -14.92 -13.65 15.41
C PHE A 33 -13.85 -14.17 16.39
N GLY A 34 -13.71 -13.55 17.57
CA GLY A 34 -12.70 -13.92 18.56
C GLY A 34 -11.27 -13.48 18.21
N LEU A 35 -11.11 -12.64 17.18
CA LEU A 35 -9.84 -12.01 16.82
C LEU A 35 -9.89 -10.51 17.13
N PRO A 36 -8.85 -9.95 17.80
CA PRO A 36 -8.70 -8.51 17.97
C PRO A 36 -8.75 -7.75 16.64
N PHE A 37 -9.34 -6.56 16.66
CA PHE A 37 -9.46 -5.70 15.47
C PHE A 37 -8.12 -5.44 14.76
N PHE A 38 -7.00 -5.49 15.48
CA PHE A 38 -5.65 -5.41 14.91
C PHE A 38 -5.46 -6.37 13.73
N TYR A 39 -5.82 -7.65 13.86
CA TYR A 39 -5.60 -8.64 12.81
C TYR A 39 -6.45 -8.36 11.58
N TRP A 40 -7.70 -7.95 11.78
CA TRP A 40 -8.59 -7.54 10.69
C TRP A 40 -8.06 -6.32 9.95
N TYR A 41 -7.50 -5.36 10.69
CA TYR A 41 -6.82 -4.23 10.09
C TYR A 41 -5.60 -4.66 9.26
N GLN A 42 -4.77 -5.58 9.78
CA GLN A 42 -3.63 -6.11 9.01
C GLN A 42 -4.07 -6.78 7.70
N ILE A 43 -5.14 -7.58 7.73
CA ILE A 43 -5.68 -8.24 6.53
C ILE A 43 -6.20 -7.20 5.52
N LEU A 44 -6.93 -6.20 5.98
CA LEU A 44 -7.40 -5.11 5.12
C LEU A 44 -6.21 -4.36 4.49
N MET A 45 -5.15 -4.11 5.26
CA MET A 45 -3.96 -3.46 4.75
C MET A 45 -3.22 -4.29 3.68
N LEU A 46 -3.24 -5.63 3.74
CA LEU A 46 -2.69 -6.46 2.65
C LEU A 46 -3.39 -6.19 1.31
N VAL A 47 -4.71 -6.01 1.34
CA VAL A 47 -5.49 -5.65 0.15
C VAL A 47 -5.11 -4.26 -0.34
N VAL A 48 -4.98 -3.29 0.58
CA VAL A 48 -4.56 -1.91 0.26
C VAL A 48 -3.17 -1.89 -0.37
N THR A 49 -2.18 -2.55 0.24
CA THR A 49 -0.82 -2.68 -0.30
C THR A 49 -0.83 -3.29 -1.70
N THR A 50 -1.63 -4.34 -1.92
CA THR A 50 -1.76 -4.97 -3.24
C THR A 50 -2.27 -3.97 -4.28
N VAL A 51 -3.33 -3.23 -3.95
CA VAL A 51 -3.91 -2.22 -4.85
C VAL A 51 -2.91 -1.10 -5.15
N LEU A 52 -2.22 -0.59 -4.12
CA LEU A 52 -1.24 0.48 -4.27
C LEU A 52 -0.04 0.03 -5.12
N MET A 53 0.47 -1.18 -4.92
CA MET A 53 1.62 -1.70 -5.67
C MET A 53 1.26 -2.03 -7.11
N VAL A 54 0.07 -2.59 -7.35
CA VAL A 54 -0.46 -2.78 -8.71
C VAL A 54 -0.60 -1.42 -9.40
N GLY A 55 -1.16 -0.41 -8.72
CA GLY A 55 -1.24 0.96 -9.23
C GLY A 55 0.13 1.52 -9.63
N ALA A 56 1.12 1.43 -8.73
CA ALA A 56 2.49 1.87 -9.02
C ALA A 56 3.13 1.11 -10.19
N SER A 57 2.85 -0.19 -10.34
CA SER A 57 3.39 -1.01 -11.42
C SER A 57 2.90 -0.60 -12.81
N THR A 58 1.71 0.03 -12.91
CA THR A 58 1.19 0.53 -14.19
C THR A 58 2.06 1.66 -14.76
N ILE A 59 2.78 2.41 -13.92
CA ILE A 59 3.67 3.51 -14.32
C ILE A 59 4.87 2.97 -15.12
N LYS A 60 5.44 1.83 -14.70
CA LYS A 60 6.50 1.14 -15.45
C LYS A 60 6.03 0.78 -16.87
N ASN A 61 4.81 0.27 -16.99
CA ASN A 61 4.24 -0.11 -18.28
C ASN A 61 4.00 1.12 -19.19
N GLY A 62 3.69 2.27 -18.60
CA GLY A 62 3.60 3.55 -19.29
C GLY A 62 4.94 4.07 -19.81
N GLU A 63 6.01 3.97 -19.01
CA GLU A 63 7.37 4.35 -19.42
C GLU A 63 7.87 3.51 -20.61
N VAL A 64 7.62 2.20 -20.60
CA VAL A 64 8.01 1.28 -21.70
C VAL A 64 7.32 1.64 -23.01
N LYS A 65 6.02 1.97 -22.98
CA LYS A 65 5.26 2.37 -24.18
C LYS A 65 5.72 3.70 -24.77
N GLY A 66 6.10 4.67 -23.93
CA GLY A 66 6.57 5.98 -24.40
C GLY A 66 7.95 5.96 -25.03
N SER A 67 8.81 5.00 -24.65
CA SER A 67 10.17 4.86 -25.19
C SER A 67 10.23 4.11 -26.52
N GLY A 68 9.25 3.26 -26.85
CA GLY A 68 9.22 2.50 -28.10
C GLY A 68 8.57 3.23 -29.28
N SER A 69 8.10 4.46 -29.07
CA SER A 69 7.41 5.29 -30.08
C SER A 69 8.27 6.48 -30.57
N ARG A 70 9.57 6.50 -30.25
CA ARG A 70 10.52 7.52 -30.73
C ARG A 70 11.61 6.87 -31.55
#